data_AF-A0A372FEF0-F1
#
_entry.id   AF-A0A372FEF0-F1
#
_cell.length_a   1.000
_cell.length_b   1.000
_cell.length_c   1.000
_cell.angle_alpha   90.00
_cell.angle_beta   90.00
_cell.angle_gamma   90.00
#
_symmetry.space_group_name_H-M   'P 1'
#
loop_
_entity.id
_entity.type
_entity.pdbx_description
1 polymer ?
#
loop_
_entity_poly.entity_id
_entity_poly.type
_entity_poly.pdbx_seq_one_letter_code
_entity_poly.pdbx_strand_id
1 'polypeptide(L)'
;MDAKNDAIELAKKTDTDYVTKVLPNGDTIKQLLPRSRYVLYKKEKVWTENQKQRAALLFELYPDIKQSYDLTMSLSYIFENTTDKLYGLTRLAKWHERVRQARFKAFNTVARSI
;
A
#
# COMPACT_ATOMS: atom_id res chain seq x y z
N MET A 1 12.63 7.72 -10.47
CA MET A 1 12.65 7.70 -8.98
C MET A 1 13.98 8.25 -8.48
N ASP A 2 14.63 9.12 -9.26
CA ASP A 2 16.09 9.28 -9.21
C ASP A 2 16.52 10.54 -8.47
N ALA A 3 15.68 11.58 -8.49
CA ALA A 3 15.94 12.86 -7.82
C ALA A 3 16.17 12.76 -6.30
N LYS A 4 15.67 11.71 -5.64
CA LYS A 4 15.90 11.47 -4.20
C LYS A 4 17.25 10.82 -3.92
N ASN A 5 17.73 9.95 -4.81
CA ASN A 5 19.05 9.34 -4.67
C ASN A 5 20.14 10.38 -4.95
N ASP A 6 19.92 11.23 -5.95
CA ASP A 6 20.84 12.31 -6.32
C ASP A 6 21.07 13.29 -5.16
N ALA A 7 20.00 13.64 -4.41
CA ALA A 7 20.10 14.53 -3.25
C ALA A 7 20.89 13.92 -2.07
N ILE A 8 20.85 12.59 -1.90
CA ILE A 8 21.60 11.87 -0.86
C ILE A 8 23.08 11.78 -1.26
N GLU A 9 23.37 11.56 -2.55
CA GLU A 9 24.74 11.58 -3.06
C GLU A 9 25.35 12.99 -3.00
N LEU A 10 24.55 14.02 -3.27
CA LEU A 10 24.98 15.41 -3.18
C LEU A 10 25.31 15.80 -1.73
N ALA A 11 24.42 15.49 -0.77
CA ALA A 11 24.65 15.78 0.65
C ALA A 11 25.88 15.05 1.23
N LYS A 12 26.14 13.82 0.79
CA LYS A 12 27.38 13.09 1.11
C LYS A 12 28.63 13.73 0.51
N LYS A 13 28.51 14.40 -0.64
CA LYS A 13 29.62 15.14 -1.28
C LYS A 13 29.86 16.51 -0.65
N THR A 14 28.85 17.12 -0.02
CA THR A 14 28.89 18.49 0.48
C THR A 14 29.01 18.61 2.00
N ASP A 15 29.32 17.52 2.72
CA ASP A 15 29.48 17.45 4.19
C ASP A 15 28.42 18.24 4.98
N THR A 16 27.21 18.24 4.45
CA THR A 16 26.07 18.98 4.99
C THR A 16 25.12 17.95 5.56
N ASP A 17 24.81 18.08 6.85
CA ASP A 17 23.93 17.15 7.56
C ASP A 17 22.64 16.93 6.77
N TYR A 18 22.49 15.73 6.22
CA TYR A 18 21.25 15.34 5.54
C TYR A 18 20.17 15.18 6.61
N VAL A 19 19.41 16.26 6.86
CA VAL A 19 18.29 16.26 7.81
C VAL A 19 17.20 15.33 7.28
N THR A 20 17.24 14.06 7.69
CA THR A 20 16.17 13.12 7.40
C THR A 20 14.90 13.58 8.09
N LYS A 21 13.83 13.85 7.32
CA LYS A 21 12.51 14.09 7.90
C LYS A 21 12.09 12.88 8.73
N VAL A 22 11.95 13.10 10.04
CA VAL A 22 11.45 12.13 11.02
C VAL A 22 9.93 12.27 11.11
N LEU A 23 9.23 11.14 11.18
CA LEU A 23 7.78 11.06 11.28
C LEU A 23 7.35 11.02 12.76
N PRO A 24 6.06 11.26 13.08
CA PRO A 24 5.56 11.25 14.46
C PRO A 24 5.82 9.96 15.24
N ASN A 25 5.99 8.83 14.54
CA ASN A 25 6.30 7.54 15.14
C ASN A 25 7.82 7.28 15.35
N GLY A 26 8.67 8.29 15.09
CA GLY A 26 10.13 8.21 15.20
C GLY A 26 10.84 7.55 14.02
N ASP A 27 10.11 7.05 13.01
CA ASP A 27 10.72 6.51 11.79
C ASP A 27 11.14 7.65 10.85
N THR A 28 12.24 7.46 10.11
CA THR A 28 12.45 8.24 8.88
C THR A 28 11.57 7.71 7.74
N ILE A 29 11.34 8.52 6.71
CA ILE A 29 10.60 8.06 5.51
C ILE A 29 11.23 6.78 4.90
N LYS A 30 12.56 6.66 4.91
CA LYS A 30 13.29 5.48 4.40
C LYS A 30 13.06 4.24 5.25
N GLN A 31 12.93 4.40 6.57
CA GLN A 31 12.65 3.30 7.49
C GLN A 31 11.18 2.88 7.47
N LEU A 32 10.26 3.82 7.20
CA LEU A 32 8.83 3.55 7.18
C LEU A 32 8.47 2.43 6.19
N LEU A 33 8.94 2.52 4.94
CA LEU A 33 8.62 1.54 3.89
C LEU A 33 8.95 0.08 4.28
N PRO A 34 10.19 -0.28 4.65
CA PRO A 34 10.50 -1.65 5.04
C PRO A 34 9.83 -2.06 6.36
N ARG A 35 9.64 -1.14 7.32
CA ARG A 35 8.99 -1.44 8.60
C ARG A 35 7.47 -1.63 8.49
N SER A 36 6.83 -1.02 7.49
CA SER A 36 5.41 -1.18 7.21
C SER A 36 5.10 -2.38 6.32
N ARG A 37 6.10 -3.05 5.72
CA ARG A 37 5.90 -4.12 4.74
C ARG A 37 4.87 -5.18 5.15
N TYR A 38 4.88 -5.62 6.41
CA TYR A 38 3.98 -6.66 6.90
C TYR A 38 2.51 -6.25 6.97
N VAL A 39 2.21 -4.94 7.05
CA VAL A 39 0.82 -4.47 7.10
C VAL A 39 0.10 -4.74 5.77
N LEU A 40 0.86 -4.71 4.67
CA LEU A 40 0.34 -4.89 3.30
C LEU A 40 -0.17 -6.32 3.02
N TYR A 41 0.23 -7.31 3.83
CA TYR A 41 -0.14 -8.72 3.65
C TYR A 41 -1.20 -9.20 4.65
N LYS A 42 -1.72 -8.31 5.50
CA LYS A 42 -2.60 -8.66 6.61
C LYS A 42 -3.84 -7.78 6.62
N LYS A 43 -4.95 -8.31 7.13
CA LYS A 43 -6.17 -7.51 7.38
C LYS A 43 -5.91 -6.53 8.52
N GLU A 44 -6.50 -5.35 8.42
CA GLU A 44 -6.42 -4.32 9.45
C GLU A 44 -6.79 -4.83 10.86
N LYS A 45 -7.80 -5.70 10.94
CA LYS A 45 -8.25 -6.28 12.22
C LYS A 45 -7.19 -7.07 13.00
N VAL A 46 -6.12 -7.52 12.33
CA VAL A 46 -5.03 -8.28 12.99
C VAL A 46 -3.74 -7.46 13.16
N TRP A 47 -3.79 -6.15 12.86
CA TRP A 47 -2.64 -5.28 13.07
C TRP A 47 -2.46 -4.95 14.56
N THR A 48 -1.20 -5.01 15.00
CA THR A 48 -0.76 -4.41 16.26
C THR A 48 -0.87 -2.89 16.20
N GLU A 49 -0.86 -2.22 17.35
CA GLU A 49 -0.98 -0.76 17.39
C GLU A 49 0.16 -0.05 16.63
N ASN A 50 1.39 -0.54 16.78
CA ASN A 50 2.55 -0.04 16.03
C ASN A 50 2.38 -0.22 14.51
N GLN A 51 1.72 -1.30 14.06
CA GLN A 51 1.42 -1.53 12.65
C GLN A 51 0.35 -0.57 12.14
N LYS A 52 -0.69 -0.28 12.93
CA LYS A 52 -1.73 0.69 12.59
C LYS A 52 -1.15 2.09 12.43
N GLN A 53 -0.34 2.54 13.39
CA GLN A 53 0.33 3.84 13.32
C GLN A 53 1.20 3.97 12.06
N ARG A 54 2.00 2.94 11.77
CA ARG A 54 2.83 2.88 10.57
C ARG A 54 2.02 2.81 9.27
N ALA A 55 0.91 2.08 9.25
CA ALA A 55 0.02 1.98 8.10
C ALA A 55 -0.65 3.32 7.81
N ALA A 56 -1.09 4.05 8.85
CA ALA A 56 -1.66 5.39 8.70
C ALA A 56 -0.67 6.34 8.02
N LEU A 57 0.56 6.42 8.53
CA LEU A 57 1.62 7.24 7.93
C LEU A 57 1.98 6.78 6.51
N LEU A 58 2.05 5.47 6.29
CA LEU A 58 2.36 4.90 4.97
C LEU A 58 1.30 5.30 3.94
N PHE A 59 0.02 5.16 4.29
CA PHE A 59 -1.09 5.42 3.38
C PHE A 59 -1.34 6.91 3.15
N GLU A 60 -0.99 7.76 4.10
CA GLU A 60 -0.97 9.22 3.92
C GLU A 60 0.12 9.63 2.92
N LEU A 61 1.34 9.08 3.06
CA LEU A 61 2.47 9.41 2.19
C LEU A 61 2.42 8.74 0.82
N TYR A 62 1.79 7.57 0.72
CA TYR A 62 1.74 6.71 -0.47
C TYR A 62 0.30 6.22 -0.72
N PRO A 63 -0.58 7.10 -1.24
CA PRO A 63 -1.99 6.78 -1.46
C PRO A 63 -2.20 5.69 -2.53
N ASP A 64 -1.26 5.52 -3.45
CA ASP A 64 -1.23 4.42 -4.42
C ASP A 64 -1.05 3.05 -3.74
N ILE A 65 -0.18 2.96 -2.73
CA ILE A 65 -0.03 1.76 -1.91
C ILE A 65 -1.33 1.47 -1.16
N LYS A 66 -2.00 2.50 -0.62
CA LYS A 66 -3.31 2.34 0.03
C LYS A 66 -4.34 1.77 -0.95
N GLN A 67 -4.43 2.34 -2.15
CA GLN A 67 -5.39 1.89 -3.16
C GLN A 67 -5.13 0.42 -3.56
N SER A 68 -3.87 0.04 -3.75
CA SER A 68 -3.47 -1.35 -4.01
C SER A 68 -3.83 -2.29 -2.85
N TYR A 69 -3.61 -1.86 -1.61
CA TYR A 69 -3.99 -2.62 -0.41
C TYR A 69 -5.52 -2.83 -0.37
N ASP A 70 -6.30 -1.78 -0.58
CA ASP A 70 -7.77 -1.83 -0.56
C ASP A 70 -8.33 -2.76 -1.65
N LEU A 71 -7.73 -2.77 -2.85
CA LEU A 71 -8.08 -3.70 -3.92
C LEU A 71 -7.78 -5.15 -3.54
N THR A 72 -6.63 -5.41 -2.92
CA THR A 72 -6.26 -6.75 -2.43
C THR A 72 -7.24 -7.23 -1.35
N MET A 73 -7.48 -6.40 -0.33
CA MET A 73 -8.37 -6.75 0.79
C MET A 73 -9.82 -6.96 0.34
N SER A 74 -10.31 -6.13 -0.58
CA SER A 74 -11.67 -6.30 -1.11
C SER A 74 -11.82 -7.58 -1.92
N LEU A 75 -10.80 -7.99 -2.69
CA LEU A 75 -10.82 -9.27 -3.39
C LEU A 75 -10.87 -10.45 -2.40
N SER A 76 -9.98 -10.45 -1.40
CA SER A 76 -9.98 -11.48 -0.36
C SER A 76 -11.33 -11.56 0.36
N TYR A 77 -11.93 -10.41 0.68
CA TYR A 77 -13.25 -10.37 1.31
C TYR A 77 -14.32 -11.04 0.45
N ILE A 78 -14.33 -10.81 -0.86
CA ILE A 78 -15.30 -11.41 -1.78
C ILE A 78 -15.21 -12.95 -1.72
N PHE A 79 -14.01 -13.51 -1.82
CA PHE A 79 -13.81 -14.96 -1.82
C PHE A 79 -14.09 -15.61 -0.46
N GLU A 80 -13.83 -14.92 0.65
CA GLU A 80 -14.04 -15.47 1.98
C GLU A 80 -15.48 -15.34 2.50
N ASN A 81 -16.22 -14.30 2.08
CA ASN A 81 -17.49 -13.92 2.70
C ASN A 81 -18.68 -13.98 1.73
N THR A 82 -18.53 -14.64 0.58
CA THR A 82 -19.62 -14.77 -0.39
C THR A 82 -19.86 -16.24 -0.71
N THR A 83 -20.95 -16.78 -0.19
CA THR A 83 -21.40 -18.16 -0.44
C THR A 83 -22.38 -18.24 -1.61
N ASP A 84 -23.21 -17.22 -1.77
CA ASP A 84 -24.16 -17.12 -2.88
C ASP A 84 -23.49 -16.63 -4.17
N LYS A 85 -23.70 -17.38 -5.24
CA LYS A 85 -23.06 -17.16 -6.54
C LYS A 85 -23.44 -15.82 -7.16
N LEU A 86 -24.71 -15.39 -7.06
CA LEU A 86 -25.18 -14.17 -7.69
C LEU A 86 -24.60 -12.93 -7.01
N TYR A 87 -24.54 -12.94 -5.68
CA TYR A 87 -23.84 -11.90 -4.92
C TYR A 87 -22.33 -11.89 -5.22
N GLY A 88 -21.71 -13.06 -5.40
CA GLY A 88 -20.30 -13.19 -5.78
C GLY A 88 -19.99 -12.51 -7.10
N LEU A 89 -20.74 -12.83 -8.16
CA LEU A 89 -20.60 -12.23 -9.48
C LEU A 89 -20.80 -10.71 -9.45
N THR A 90 -21.81 -10.24 -8.71
CA THR A 90 -22.10 -8.81 -8.57
C THR A 90 -20.95 -8.06 -7.88
N ARG A 91 -20.38 -8.64 -6.81
CA ARG A 91 -19.24 -8.06 -6.10
C ARG A 91 -17.96 -8.07 -6.95
N LEU A 92 -17.71 -9.15 -7.68
CA LEU A 92 -16.57 -9.22 -8.61
C LEU A 92 -16.69 -8.18 -9.73
N ALA A 93 -17.86 -8.01 -10.34
CA ALA A 93 -18.08 -6.99 -11.36
C ALA A 93 -17.73 -5.58 -10.85
N LYS A 94 -18.14 -5.24 -9.61
CA LYS A 94 -17.75 -3.98 -8.95
C LYS A 94 -16.25 -3.90 -8.70
N TRP A 95 -15.61 -5.01 -8.32
CA TRP A 95 -14.17 -5.06 -8.10
C TRP A 95 -13.38 -4.84 -9.40
N HIS A 96 -13.77 -5.47 -10.52
CA HIS A 96 -13.15 -5.24 -11.83
C HIS A 96 -13.23 -3.78 -12.26
N GLU A 97 -14.36 -3.11 -12.00
CA GLU A 97 -14.48 -1.68 -12.30
C GLU A 97 -13.49 -0.85 -11.48
N ARG A 98 -13.35 -1.12 -10.19
CA ARG A 98 -12.36 -0.45 -9.33
C ARG A 98 -10.93 -0.70 -9.82
N VAL A 99 -10.61 -1.91 -10.29
CA VAL A 99 -9.29 -2.23 -10.86
C VAL A 99 -9.02 -1.41 -12.13
N ARG A 100 -9.99 -1.31 -13.05
CA ARG A 100 -9.88 -0.48 -14.25
C ARG A 100 -9.61 0.98 -13.91
N GLN A 101 -10.33 1.52 -12.93
CA GLN A 101 -10.17 2.90 -12.48
C GLN A 101 -8.81 3.16 -11.81
N ALA A 102 -8.29 2.19 -11.05
CA ALA A 102 -7.00 2.29 -10.38
C ALA A 102 -5.79 2.22 -11.32
N ARG A 103 -5.96 1.71 -12.56
CA ARG A 103 -4.92 1.66 -13.61
C ARG A 103 -3.63 0.91 -13.25
N PHE A 104 -3.65 0.06 -12.22
CA PHE A 104 -2.52 -0.80 -11.90
C PHE A 104 -2.43 -1.98 -12.88
N LYS A 105 -1.34 -2.05 -13.67
CA LYS A 105 -1.12 -3.13 -14.64
C LYS A 105 -1.15 -4.52 -14.01
N ALA A 106 -0.60 -4.68 -12.81
CA ALA A 106 -0.56 -5.96 -12.10
C ALA A 106 -1.98 -6.49 -11.79
N PHE A 107 -2.87 -5.62 -11.30
CA PHE A 107 -4.26 -6.01 -11.02
C PHE A 107 -5.05 -6.32 -12.29
N ASN A 108 -4.76 -5.66 -13.42
CA ASN A 108 -5.38 -6.02 -14.70
C ASN A 108 -5.03 -7.45 -15.14
N THR A 109 -3.85 -7.96 -14.79
CA THR A 109 -3.49 -9.37 -15.05
C THR A 109 -4.29 -10.31 -14.18
N VAL A 110 -4.40 -10.02 -12.88
CA VAL A 110 -5.23 -10.81 -11.94
C VAL A 110 -6.69 -10.81 -12.39
N ALA A 111 -7.23 -9.65 -12.75
CA ALA A 111 -8.59 -9.46 -13.24
C ALA A 111 -8.90 -10.19 -14.56
N ARG A 112 -7.91 -10.69 -15.31
CA ARG A 112 -8.15 -11.54 -16.49
C ARG A 112 -8.21 -13.03 -16.16
N SER A 113 -7.72 -13.42 -14.99
CA SER A 113 -7.66 -14.82 -14.56
C SER A 113 -8.85 -15.28 -13.73
N ILE A 114 -9.72 -14.37 -13.31
CA ILE A 114 -10.86 -14.61 -12.43
C ILE A 114 -12.14 -13.99 -12.98
#